data_AF-A0A7X9HH68-F1
#
_entry.id   AF-A0A7X9HH68-F1
#
_cell.length_a   1.000
_cell.length_b   1.000
_cell.length_c   1.000
_cell.angle_alpha   90.00
_cell.angle_beta   90.00
_cell.angle_gamma   90.00
#
_symmetry.space_group_name_H-M   'P 1'
#
loop_
_entity.id
_entity.type
_entity.pdbx_description
1 polymer ?
#
loop_
_entity_poly.entity_id
_entity_poly.type
_entity_poly.pdbx_seq_one_letter_code
_entity_poly.pdbx_strand_id
1 'polypeptide(L)'
;MNSDEYIKIELSETIDLHCFHPNDIKGILDEFLDNAYTKGYKKVEIIHGKGKSVIKSIVHNYLKNDSRITDFFDKHGNWGQQLSF
;
A
#
# COMPACT_ATOMS: atom_id res chain seq x y z
N MET A 1 25.17 31.62 6.87
CA MET A 1 24.67 30.65 5.88
C MET A 1 24.77 29.27 6.51
N ASN A 2 23.64 28.74 6.96
CA ASN A 2 23.29 27.32 6.86
C ASN A 2 21.79 27.29 7.17
N SER A 3 20.97 27.52 6.14
CA SER A 3 19.54 27.27 6.23
C SER A 3 19.37 25.77 6.41
N ASP A 4 18.79 25.34 7.53
CA ASP A 4 18.38 23.96 7.72
C ASP A 4 17.49 23.54 6.54
N GLU A 5 18.10 22.87 5.58
CA GLU A 5 17.46 22.44 4.35
C GLU A 5 16.66 21.19 4.69
N TYR A 6 15.38 21.39 5.02
CA TYR A 6 14.46 20.29 5.29
C TYR A 6 14.27 19.48 4.01
N ILE A 7 14.71 18.22 4.03
CA ILE A 7 14.42 17.27 2.97
C ILE A 7 12.95 16.86 3.11
N LYS A 8 12.13 17.27 2.15
CA LYS A 8 10.75 16.79 2.05
C LYS A 8 10.79 15.32 1.60
N ILE A 9 10.45 14.41 2.50
CA ILE A 9 10.29 12.99 2.16
C ILE A 9 8.93 12.84 1.48
N GLU A 10 8.94 12.56 0.19
CA GLU A 10 7.70 12.22 -0.52
C GLU A 10 7.31 10.78 -0.20
N LEU A 11 6.10 10.60 0.34
CA LEU A 11 5.48 9.28 0.45
C LEU A 11 5.41 8.64 -0.94
N SER A 12 5.85 7.39 -1.02
CA SER A 12 5.85 6.61 -2.26
C SER A 12 4.42 6.21 -2.66
N GLU A 13 4.17 6.05 -3.96
CA GLU A 13 2.98 5.37 -4.49
C GLU A 13 3.02 3.85 -4.26
N THR A 14 4.09 3.34 -3.64
CA THR A 14 4.31 1.91 -3.39
C THR A 14 4.62 1.63 -1.92
N ILE A 15 3.99 0.58 -1.38
CA ILE A 15 4.34 0.00 -0.07
C ILE A 15 4.75 -1.47 -0.22
N ASP A 16 5.79 -1.87 0.50
CA ASP A 16 6.25 -3.26 0.53
C ASP A 16 6.01 -3.89 1.90
N LEU A 17 5.15 -4.91 1.92
CA LEU A 17 4.66 -5.59 3.10
C LEU A 17 5.52 -6.81 3.50
N HIS A 18 6.61 -7.13 2.80
CA HIS A 18 7.34 -8.39 3.01
C HIS A 18 7.98 -8.52 4.41
N CYS A 19 8.30 -7.40 5.05
CA CYS A 19 8.94 -7.36 6.37
C CYS A 19 7.96 -7.32 7.54
N PHE A 20 6.66 -7.22 7.28
CA PHE A 20 5.68 -6.93 8.32
C PHE A 20 4.99 -8.20 8.83
N HIS A 21 4.64 -8.18 10.12
CA HIS A 21 3.89 -9.26 10.72
C HIS A 21 2.42 -9.21 10.24
N PRO A 22 1.74 -10.35 9.97
CA PRO A 22 0.38 -10.36 9.46
C PRO A 22 -0.65 -9.55 10.28
N ASN A 23 -0.45 -9.45 11.59
CA ASN A 23 -1.35 -8.69 12.47
C ASN A 23 -1.24 -7.17 12.28
N ASP A 24 -0.11 -6.68 11.76
CA ASP A 24 0.15 -5.24 11.61
C ASP A 24 -0.35 -4.72 10.24
N ILE A 25 -0.52 -5.63 9.27
CA ILE A 25 -0.84 -5.31 7.87
C ILE A 25 -2.06 -4.41 7.73
N LYS A 26 -3.14 -4.67 8.47
CA LYS A 26 -4.39 -3.88 8.33
C LYS A 26 -4.17 -2.41 8.70
N GLY A 27 -3.55 -2.15 9.84
CA GLY A 27 -3.27 -0.77 10.27
C GLY A 27 -2.32 -0.04 9.32
N ILE A 28 -1.33 -0.77 8.78
CA ILE A 28 -0.42 -0.22 7.77
C ILE A 28 -1.18 0.13 6.47
N LEU A 29 -2.11 -0.70 6.04
CA LEU A 29 -2.94 -0.44 4.86
C LEU A 29 -3.86 0.76 5.08
N ASP A 30 -4.49 0.88 6.25
CA ASP A 30 -5.33 2.03 6.61
C ASP A 30 -4.55 3.34 6.45
N GLU A 31 -3.39 3.43 7.10
CA GLU A 31 -2.55 4.63 7.09
C GLU A 31 -1.96 4.92 5.70
N PHE A 32 -1.51 3.90 4.98
CA PHE A 32 -0.97 4.07 3.63
C PHE A 32 -2.02 4.61 2.66
N LEU A 33 -3.22 4.02 2.67
CA LEU A 33 -4.29 4.41 1.75
C LEU A 33 -4.90 5.77 2.11
N ASP A 34 -5.00 6.12 3.40
CA ASP A 34 -5.45 7.46 3.82
C ASP A 34 -4.50 8.54 3.31
N ASN A 35 -3.20 8.29 3.47
CA ASN A 35 -2.17 9.21 2.97
C ASN A 35 -2.20 9.32 1.44
N ALA A 36 -2.31 8.20 0.73
CA ALA A 36 -2.37 8.19 -0.73
C ALA A 36 -3.63 8.91 -1.26
N TYR A 37 -4.79 8.66 -0.64
CA TYR A 37 -6.05 9.30 -0.99
C TYR A 37 -6.01 10.81 -0.73
N THR A 38 -5.52 11.22 0.45
CA THR A 38 -5.40 12.63 0.83
C THR A 38 -4.42 13.40 -0.07
N LYS A 39 -3.35 12.74 -0.52
CA LYS A 39 -2.41 13.30 -1.51
C LYS A 39 -2.98 13.36 -2.93
N GLY A 40 -4.12 12.73 -3.19
CA GLY A 40 -4.75 12.70 -4.50
C GLY A 40 -4.07 11.77 -5.50
N TYR A 41 -3.32 10.76 -5.04
CA TYR A 41 -2.80 9.72 -5.91
C TYR A 41 -3.95 9.00 -6.61
N LYS A 42 -3.76 8.70 -7.90
CA LYS A 42 -4.78 8.00 -8.70
C LYS A 42 -4.63 6.49 -8.66
N LYS A 43 -3.40 6.04 -8.41
CA LYS A 43 -3.03 4.64 -8.34
C LYS A 43 -1.93 4.46 -7.32
N VAL A 44 -1.90 3.29 -6.70
CA VAL A 44 -0.83 2.86 -5.81
C VAL A 44 -0.54 1.37 -6.00
N GLU A 45 0.58 0.93 -5.46
CA GLU A 45 1.03 -0.47 -5.50
C GLU A 45 1.29 -0.99 -4.09
N ILE A 46 0.78 -2.19 -3.83
CA ILE A 46 1.06 -2.94 -2.61
C ILE A 46 1.83 -4.19 -2.99
N ILE A 47 3.07 -4.30 -2.53
CA ILE A 47 3.90 -5.49 -2.68
C ILE A 47 3.70 -6.34 -1.43
N HIS A 48 3.31 -7.60 -1.57
CA HIS A 48 3.19 -8.55 -0.44
C HIS A 48 4.12 -9.77 -0.58
N GLY A 49 4.93 -9.80 -1.63
CA GLY A 49 5.85 -10.88 -1.94
C GLY A 49 5.16 -12.17 -2.40
N LYS A 50 5.98 -13.17 -2.73
CA LYS A 50 5.56 -14.51 -3.20
C LYS A 50 5.24 -15.51 -2.09
N GLY A 51 5.54 -15.17 -0.83
CA GLY A 51 5.45 -16.07 0.32
C GLY A 51 4.01 -16.34 0.79
N LYS A 52 3.88 -17.12 1.89
CA LYS A 52 2.63 -17.56 2.54
C LYS A 52 1.44 -16.66 2.17
N SER A 53 0.48 -17.23 1.44
CA SER A 53 -0.74 -16.59 0.93
C SER A 53 -1.54 -15.78 1.96
N VAL A 54 -1.23 -15.88 3.25
CA VAL A 54 -1.78 -15.09 4.36
C VAL A 54 -1.74 -13.59 4.08
N ILE A 55 -0.58 -12.99 3.74
CA ILE A 55 -0.51 -11.53 3.52
C ILE A 55 -1.35 -11.17 2.29
N LYS A 56 -1.25 -11.93 1.19
CA LYS A 56 -2.09 -11.73 0.00
C LYS A 56 -3.58 -11.76 0.37
N SER A 57 -4.03 -12.76 1.12
CA SER A 57 -5.42 -12.89 1.55
C SER A 57 -5.87 -11.74 2.45
N ILE A 58 -5.01 -11.27 3.36
CA ILE A 58 -5.29 -10.11 4.21
C ILE A 58 -5.47 -8.86 3.34
N VAL A 59 -4.50 -8.58 2.45
CA VAL A 59 -4.55 -7.42 1.55
C VAL A 59 -5.80 -7.51 0.69
N HIS A 60 -6.01 -8.60 -0.04
CA HIS A 60 -7.16 -8.74 -0.94
C HIS A 60 -8.51 -8.60 -0.20
N ASN A 61 -8.64 -9.19 1.00
CA ASN A 61 -9.86 -9.03 1.79
C ASN A 61 -10.04 -7.59 2.27
N TYR A 62 -8.96 -6.94 2.68
CA TYR A 62 -8.99 -5.55 3.11
C TYR A 62 -9.43 -4.65 1.93
N LEU A 63 -8.78 -4.75 0.76
CA LEU A 63 -9.06 -3.89 -0.39
C LEU A 63 -10.50 -4.03 -0.91
N LYS A 64 -11.03 -5.26 -0.92
CA LYS A 64 -12.40 -5.53 -1.34
C LYS A 64 -13.45 -4.81 -0.48
N ASN A 65 -13.13 -4.48 0.77
CA ASN A 65 -14.07 -3.86 1.72
C ASN A 65 -13.81 -2.36 1.94
N ASP A 66 -12.85 -1.77 1.23
CA ASP A 66 -12.48 -0.37 1.39
C ASP A 66 -13.24 0.52 0.39
N SER A 67 -14.01 1.48 0.89
CA SER A 67 -14.82 2.37 0.06
C SER A 67 -14.02 3.37 -0.76
N ARG A 68 -12.73 3.58 -0.45
CA ARG A 68 -11.85 4.48 -1.20
C ARG A 68 -11.39 3.86 -2.53
N ILE A 69 -11.50 2.54 -2.67
CA ILE A 69 -10.94 1.79 -3.80
C ILE A 69 -12.01 1.58 -4.86
N THR A 70 -11.70 1.98 -6.09
CA THR A 70 -12.58 1.75 -7.25
C THR A 70 -12.30 0.42 -7.94
N ASP A 71 -11.04 0.03 -8.03
CA ASP A 71 -10.62 -1.25 -8.61
C ASP A 71 -9.22 -1.68 -8.12
N PHE A 72 -8.96 -2.98 -8.14
CA PHE A 72 -7.62 -3.53 -7.89
C PHE A 72 -7.40 -4.88 -8.58
N PHE A 73 -6.16 -5.16 -8.97
CA PHE A 73 -5.79 -6.42 -9.62
C PHE A 73 -4.42 -6.93 -9.17
N ASP A 74 -4.25 -8.25 -9.23
CA ASP A 74 -2.97 -8.91 -8.98
C ASP A 74 -1.98 -8.58 -10.10
N LYS A 75 -0.78 -8.10 -9.74
CA LYS A 75 0.31 -7.93 -10.70
C LYS A 75 0.91 -9.29 -11.07
N HIS A 76 1.46 -9.37 -12.28
CA HIS A 76 2.05 -10.58 -12.84
C HIS A 76 2.99 -11.29 -11.84
N GLY A 77 2.78 -12.60 -11.67
CA GLY A 77 3.59 -13.44 -10.78
C GLY A 77 3.18 -13.43 -9.30
N ASN A 78 2.01 -12.85 -8.94
CA ASN A 78 1.45 -12.85 -7.58
C ASN A 78 2.34 -12.16 -6.52
N TRP A 79 3.10 -11.14 -6.90
CA TRP A 79 4.00 -10.43 -5.97
C TRP A 79 3.34 -9.24 -5.26
N GLY A 80 2.20 -8.77 -5.76
CA GLY A 80 1.56 -7.56 -5.29
C GLY A 80 0.26 -7.27 -6.03
N GLN A 81 -0.40 -6.19 -5.60
CA GLN A 81 -1.64 -5.67 -6.17
C GLN A 81 -1.42 -4.23 -6.63
N GLN A 82 -2.00 -3.89 -7.78
CA GLN A 82 -2.16 -2.50 -8.21
C GLN A 82 -3.58 -2.06 -7.92
N LEU A 83 -3.73 -0.82 -7.46
CA LEU A 83 -4.97 -0.27 -6.96
C LEU A 83 -5.27 1.06 -7.66
N SER A 84 -6.56 1.37 -7.77
CA SER A 84 -7.06 2.69 -8.19
C SER A 84 -8.08 3.21 -7.17
N PHE A 85 -8.07 4.53 -6.95
CA PHE A 85 -9.02 5.25 -6.09
C PHE A 85 -10.22 5.81 -6.87
#